data_AF-A0A9N8VDH9-F1
#
_entry.id   AF-A0A9N8VDH9-F1
#
_cell.length_a   1.000
_cell.length_b   1.000
_cell.length_c   1.000
_cell.angle_alpha   90.00
_cell.angle_beta   90.00
_cell.angle_gamma   90.00
#
_symmetry.space_group_name_H-M   'P 1'
#
loop_
_entity.id
_entity.type
_entity.pdbx_description
1 polymer ?
#
loop_
_entity_poly.entity_id
_entity_poly.type
_entity_poly.pdbx_seq_one_letter_code
_entity_poly.pdbx_strand_id
1 'polypeptide(L)'
;MIHRPRRPFWTLDAHRIPVLSLYRTLLKTAKRFDKDIHKRFLFFSLRDKFRSRRHETSLQKTANYLREAEECKSLLEKALNGDQESIQHIDDLSWGRKGRLKEVLDVPKHHPFVYDIRVLSSRKKDSHPVYRIPIDPRVYTPPPEPVLPQRIKRKKKRPRRPVVRYDVITSLGYRLWRVRGWEQPAWVSMMMNKRIRQHQKRLDRYQELQEQLAMVVLEQRMMSQLGVPDEAKGFDELIRKELKERKLLQESFLKAQKQKSQNEERDISV
;
A
#
# COMPACT_ATOMS: atom_id res chain seq x y z
N MET A 1 26.43 17.19 18.90
CA MET A 1 25.87 17.33 17.53
C MET A 1 24.38 17.06 17.57
N ILE A 2 23.53 18.04 17.25
CA ILE A 2 22.07 17.87 17.30
C ILE A 2 21.63 17.09 16.06
N HIS A 3 21.13 15.87 16.23
CA HIS A 3 20.61 15.04 15.14
C HIS A 3 19.27 15.62 14.66
N ARG A 4 19.28 16.43 13.60
CA ARG A 4 18.04 16.90 12.99
C ARG A 4 17.38 15.72 12.26
N PRO A 5 16.11 15.40 12.54
CA PRO A 5 15.42 14.32 11.86
C PRO A 5 15.36 14.61 10.37
N ARG A 6 15.68 13.61 9.55
CA ARG A 6 15.63 13.72 8.09
C ARG A 6 14.19 13.95 7.66
N ARG A 7 13.89 15.14 7.15
CA ARG A 7 12.57 15.46 6.58
C ARG A 7 12.54 15.02 5.12
N PRO A 8 11.47 14.34 4.67
CA PRO A 8 11.36 13.92 3.28
C PRO A 8 11.11 15.14 2.39
N PHE A 9 11.68 15.12 1.18
CA PHE A 9 11.82 16.31 0.34
C PHE A 9 10.47 16.98 -0.03
N TRP A 10 9.42 16.18 -0.20
CA TRP A 10 8.07 16.66 -0.52
C TRP A 10 7.41 17.49 0.58
N THR A 11 7.95 17.51 1.80
CA THR A 11 7.42 18.33 2.90
C THR A 11 7.89 19.78 2.86
N LEU A 12 8.96 20.07 2.10
CA LEU A 12 9.52 21.41 1.98
C LEU A 12 8.91 22.13 0.77
N ASP A 13 8.29 23.29 0.96
CA ASP A 13 7.56 23.99 -0.10
C ASP A 13 8.43 24.40 -1.28
N ALA A 14 9.65 24.88 -1.01
CA ALA A 14 10.64 25.26 -2.01
C ALA A 14 10.95 24.14 -3.03
N HIS A 15 10.74 22.90 -2.61
CA HIS A 15 11.07 21.70 -3.34
C HIS A 15 9.83 21.00 -3.89
N ARG A 16 8.77 20.98 -3.10
CA ARG A 16 7.46 20.45 -3.46
C ARG A 16 6.89 21.15 -4.68
N ILE A 17 6.96 22.48 -4.75
CA ILE A 17 6.35 23.26 -5.83
C ILE A 17 6.98 22.92 -7.21
N PRO A 18 8.32 22.95 -7.39
CA PRO A 18 8.95 22.54 -8.64
C PRO A 18 8.63 21.10 -9.05
N VAL A 19 8.72 20.15 -8.10
CA VAL A 19 8.41 18.73 -8.34
C VAL A 19 6.97 18.55 -8.84
N LEU A 20 6.01 19.21 -8.18
CA LEU A 20 4.61 19.15 -8.58
C LEU A 20 4.38 19.83 -9.94
N SER A 21 5.04 20.96 -10.21
CA SER A 21 4.95 21.64 -11.50
C SER A 21 5.45 20.74 -12.66
N LEU A 22 6.61 20.10 -12.47
CA LEU A 22 7.17 19.17 -13.44
C LEU A 22 6.26 17.94 -13.63
N TYR A 23 5.77 17.36 -12.54
CA TYR A 23 4.83 16.24 -12.58
C TYR A 23 3.56 16.59 -13.36
N ARG A 24 2.94 17.74 -13.07
CA ARG A 24 1.76 18.26 -13.77
C ARG A 24 2.02 18.42 -15.27
N THR A 25 3.19 18.95 -15.63
CA THR A 25 3.59 19.14 -17.03
C THR A 25 3.72 17.79 -17.74
N LEU A 26 4.41 16.83 -17.13
CA LEU A 26 4.54 15.47 -17.68
C LEU A 26 3.20 14.79 -17.90
N LEU A 27 2.27 14.90 -16.93
CA LEU A 27 0.93 14.34 -17.07
C LEU A 27 0.13 15.01 -18.20
N LYS A 28 0.22 16.33 -18.34
CA LYS A 28 -0.41 17.07 -19.45
C LYS A 28 0.17 16.61 -20.80
N THR A 29 1.48 16.47 -20.90
CA THR A 29 2.16 16.00 -22.12
C THR A 29 1.76 14.57 -22.46
N ALA A 30 1.71 13.66 -21.49
CA ALA A 30 1.29 12.27 -21.68
C ALA A 30 -0.17 12.15 -22.20
N LYS A 31 -1.05 13.08 -21.83
CA LYS A 31 -2.44 13.12 -22.31
C LYS A 31 -2.57 13.45 -23.81
N ARG A 32 -1.57 14.12 -24.39
CA ARG A 32 -1.60 14.57 -25.80
C ARG A 32 -1.31 13.47 -26.82
N PHE A 33 -0.88 12.29 -26.39
CA PHE A 33 -0.65 11.16 -27.30
C PHE A 33 -1.97 10.66 -27.87
N ASP A 34 -1.99 10.14 -29.10
CA ASP A 34 -3.24 9.68 -29.72
C ASP A 34 -3.70 8.33 -29.15
N LYS A 35 -2.75 7.39 -29.02
CA LYS A 35 -3.03 6.01 -28.60
C LYS A 35 -3.34 5.92 -27.10
N ASP A 36 -4.50 5.36 -26.76
CA ASP A 36 -4.92 5.18 -25.37
C ASP A 36 -3.98 4.30 -24.53
N ILE A 37 -3.35 3.30 -25.15
CA ILE A 37 -2.37 2.44 -24.46
C ILE A 37 -1.15 3.25 -24.00
N HIS A 38 -0.71 4.22 -24.82
CA HIS A 38 0.38 5.13 -24.45
C HIS A 38 -0.04 6.04 -23.30
N LYS A 39 -1.23 6.67 -23.39
CA LYS A 39 -1.77 7.54 -22.33
C LYS A 39 -1.81 6.82 -20.98
N ARG A 40 -2.42 5.64 -20.93
CA ARG A 40 -2.57 4.85 -19.70
C ARG A 40 -1.22 4.40 -19.15
N PHE A 41 -0.36 3.85 -20.01
CA PHE A 41 0.98 3.39 -19.60
C PHE A 41 1.80 4.54 -19.01
N LEU A 42 1.88 5.67 -19.71
CA LEU A 42 2.62 6.85 -19.26
C LEU A 42 2.04 7.41 -17.97
N PHE A 43 0.71 7.51 -17.88
CA PHE A 43 0.03 7.98 -16.67
C PHE A 43 0.44 7.17 -15.43
N PHE A 44 0.30 5.84 -15.50
CA PHE A 44 0.63 4.98 -14.37
C PHE A 44 2.13 4.92 -14.08
N SER A 45 2.97 4.88 -15.11
CA SER A 45 4.43 4.85 -14.97
C SER A 45 4.97 6.13 -14.32
N LEU A 46 4.51 7.30 -14.77
CA LEU A 46 4.86 8.59 -14.16
C LEU A 46 4.41 8.63 -12.71
N ARG A 47 3.16 8.22 -12.43
CA ARG A 47 2.62 8.19 -11.06
C ARG A 47 3.45 7.29 -10.13
N ASP A 48 3.83 6.09 -10.56
CA ASP A 48 4.68 5.19 -9.75
C ASP A 48 6.09 5.75 -9.52
N LYS A 49 6.72 6.33 -10.55
CA LYS A 49 8.04 6.96 -10.42
C LYS A 49 8.03 8.09 -9.38
N PHE A 50 7.08 9.01 -9.45
CA PHE A 50 7.00 10.11 -8.49
C PHE A 50 6.64 9.63 -7.08
N ARG A 51 5.72 8.67 -6.95
CA ARG A 51 5.33 8.12 -5.64
C ARG A 51 6.42 7.32 -4.96
N SER A 52 7.08 6.42 -5.69
CA SER A 52 8.12 5.55 -5.13
C SER A 52 9.30 6.34 -4.52
N ARG A 53 9.50 7.57 -5.01
CA ARG A 53 10.54 8.54 -4.62
C ARG A 53 10.07 9.56 -3.58
N ARG A 54 8.79 9.55 -3.16
CA ARG A 54 8.27 10.56 -2.22
C ARG A 54 9.04 10.58 -0.89
N HIS A 55 9.46 9.42 -0.39
CA HIS A 55 10.16 9.32 0.88
C HIS A 55 11.68 9.54 0.77
N GLU A 56 12.17 10.04 -0.36
CA GLU A 56 13.60 10.33 -0.51
C GLU A 56 13.99 11.53 0.36
N THR A 57 15.10 11.37 1.09
CA THR A 57 15.65 12.41 1.97
C THR A 57 16.97 12.95 1.45
N SER A 58 17.62 12.27 0.50
CA SER A 58 18.90 12.71 -0.06
C SER A 58 18.69 13.79 -1.14
N LEU A 59 19.34 14.94 -0.96
CA LEU A 59 19.32 16.03 -1.93
C LEU A 59 19.91 15.62 -3.28
N GLN A 60 21.06 14.93 -3.28
CA GLN A 60 21.71 14.49 -4.52
C GLN A 60 20.83 13.53 -5.32
N LYS A 61 20.22 12.54 -4.65
CA LYS A 61 19.30 11.62 -5.32
C LYS A 61 18.10 12.34 -5.88
N THR A 62 17.56 13.30 -5.13
CA THR A 62 16.41 14.08 -5.58
C THR A 62 16.73 14.95 -6.80
N ALA A 63 17.91 15.58 -6.82
CA ALA A 63 18.39 16.31 -7.99
C ALA A 63 18.55 15.38 -9.20
N ASN A 64 19.07 14.17 -9.02
CA ASN A 64 19.15 13.17 -10.10
C ASN A 64 17.76 12.79 -10.62
N TYR A 65 16.80 12.58 -9.72
CA TYR A 65 15.43 12.25 -10.10
C TYR A 65 14.72 13.38 -10.84
N LEU A 66 15.03 14.64 -10.52
CA LEU A 66 14.53 15.80 -11.26
C LEU A 66 15.12 15.85 -12.66
N ARG A 67 16.43 15.63 -12.80
CA ARG A 67 17.10 15.54 -14.11
C ARG A 67 16.51 14.43 -14.98
N GLU A 68 16.34 13.23 -14.42
CA GLU A 68 15.68 12.11 -15.12
C GLU A 68 14.24 12.45 -15.56
N ALA A 69 13.52 13.25 -14.77
CA ALA A 69 12.16 13.67 -15.10
C ALA A 69 12.13 14.75 -16.21
N GLU A 70 13.14 15.62 -16.27
CA GLU A 70 13.34 16.58 -17.37
C GLU A 70 13.76 15.88 -18.67
N GLU A 71 14.63 14.88 -18.60
CA GLU A 71 14.96 13.99 -19.72
C GLU A 71 13.72 13.25 -20.22
N CYS A 72 12.90 12.74 -19.29
CA CYS A 72 11.62 12.12 -19.65
C CYS A 72 10.69 13.12 -20.35
N LYS A 73 10.65 14.38 -19.89
CA LYS A 73 9.84 15.44 -20.52
C LYS A 73 10.29 15.70 -21.95
N SER A 74 11.61 15.86 -22.17
CA SER A 74 12.15 16.12 -23.51
C SER A 74 11.91 14.94 -24.46
N LEU A 75 11.99 13.70 -23.98
CA LEU A 75 11.63 12.50 -24.75
C LEU A 75 10.15 12.52 -25.18
N LEU A 76 9.24 12.85 -24.26
CA LEU A 76 7.81 12.95 -24.58
C LEU A 76 7.52 14.07 -25.60
N GLU A 77 8.20 15.22 -25.47
CA GLU A 77 8.05 16.33 -26.41
C GLU A 77 8.58 15.98 -27.81
N LYS A 78 9.73 15.31 -27.90
CA LYS A 78 10.26 14.78 -29.17
C LYS A 78 9.28 13.81 -29.83
N ALA A 79 8.74 12.87 -29.06
CA ALA A 79 7.75 11.91 -29.58
C ALA A 79 6.50 12.62 -30.11
N LEU A 80 6.00 13.66 -29.42
CA LEU A 80 4.86 14.47 -29.89
C LEU A 80 5.19 15.29 -31.15
N ASN A 81 6.45 15.66 -31.35
CA ASN A 81 6.91 16.35 -32.55
C ASN A 81 7.15 15.40 -33.75
N GLY A 82 6.85 14.11 -33.61
CA GLY A 82 6.96 13.12 -34.69
C GLY A 82 8.30 12.38 -34.76
N ASP A 83 9.15 12.48 -33.74
CA ASP A 83 10.39 11.70 -33.68
C ASP A 83 10.09 10.19 -33.55
N GLN A 84 10.43 9.45 -34.61
CA GLN A 84 10.10 8.02 -34.74
C GLN A 84 10.80 7.17 -33.68
N GLU A 85 12.03 7.49 -33.31
CA GLU A 85 12.78 6.72 -32.31
C GLU A 85 12.14 6.84 -30.92
N SER A 86 11.76 8.06 -30.53
CA SER A 86 11.08 8.33 -29.28
C SER A 86 9.69 7.68 -29.23
N ILE A 87 8.94 7.72 -30.33
CA ILE A 87 7.63 7.04 -30.45
C ILE A 87 7.81 5.53 -30.31
N GLN A 88 8.77 4.93 -31.02
CA GLN A 88 9.04 3.50 -30.97
C GLN A 88 9.47 3.07 -29.57
N HIS A 89 10.26 3.89 -28.88
CA HIS A 89 10.65 3.63 -27.49
C HIS A 89 9.45 3.57 -26.55
N ILE A 90 8.52 4.52 -26.66
CA ILE A 90 7.28 4.53 -25.86
C ILE A 90 6.40 3.34 -26.22
N ASP A 91 6.30 3.00 -27.51
CA ASP A 91 5.53 1.85 -27.98
C ASP A 91 6.09 0.55 -27.40
N ASP A 92 7.40 0.31 -27.49
CA ASP A 92 8.09 -0.85 -26.94
C ASP A 92 7.89 -1.00 -25.43
N LEU A 93 7.89 0.13 -24.69
CA LEU A 93 7.62 0.13 -23.26
C LEU A 93 6.15 -0.19 -22.95
N SER A 94 5.21 0.41 -23.68
CA SER A 94 3.77 0.26 -23.46
C SER A 94 3.26 -1.15 -23.78
N TRP A 95 3.83 -1.79 -24.80
CA TRP A 95 3.51 -3.17 -25.18
C TRP A 95 4.33 -4.22 -24.43
N GLY A 96 5.24 -3.81 -23.53
CA GLY A 96 6.05 -4.73 -22.75
C GLY A 96 7.10 -5.48 -23.57
N ARG A 97 7.52 -4.95 -24.72
CA ARG A 97 8.68 -5.45 -25.47
C ARG A 97 10.00 -5.13 -24.77
N LYS A 98 10.02 -4.04 -23.99
CA LYS A 98 11.16 -3.57 -23.19
C LYS A 98 10.72 -3.19 -21.77
N GLY A 99 11.72 -3.06 -20.89
CA GLY A 99 11.55 -2.52 -19.54
C GLY A 99 10.79 -3.43 -18.58
N ARG A 100 10.20 -2.81 -17.55
CA ARG A 100 9.60 -3.53 -16.42
C ARG A 100 8.40 -4.39 -16.81
N LEU A 101 7.59 -3.95 -17.77
CA LEU A 101 6.44 -4.71 -18.21
C LEU A 101 6.87 -6.04 -18.83
N LYS A 102 7.95 -6.05 -19.62
CA LYS A 102 8.56 -7.29 -20.13
C LYS A 102 8.92 -8.25 -18.99
N GLU A 103 9.64 -7.76 -17.98
CA GLU A 103 10.03 -8.57 -16.82
C GLU A 103 8.83 -9.16 -16.08
N VAL A 104 7.68 -8.47 -16.07
CA VAL A 104 6.45 -8.98 -15.43
C VAL A 104 5.75 -10.02 -16.31
N LEU A 105 5.79 -9.85 -17.65
CA LEU A 105 5.21 -10.79 -18.60
C LEU A 105 6.02 -12.10 -18.71
N ASP A 106 7.33 -12.03 -18.52
CA ASP A 106 8.24 -13.19 -18.53
C ASP A 106 8.07 -14.07 -17.27
N VAL A 107 7.43 -13.56 -16.20
CA VAL A 107 7.16 -14.32 -14.98
C VAL A 107 6.03 -15.34 -15.23
N PRO A 108 6.13 -16.58 -14.72
CA PRO A 108 5.10 -17.60 -14.92
C PRO A 108 3.69 -17.12 -14.51
N LYS A 109 2.69 -17.49 -15.33
CA LYS A 109 1.32 -16.92 -15.35
C LYS A 109 0.55 -17.01 -14.03
N HIS A 110 0.95 -17.87 -13.09
CA HIS A 110 0.28 -18.02 -11.79
C HIS A 110 0.94 -17.22 -10.66
N HIS A 111 1.93 -16.39 -10.96
CA HIS A 111 2.56 -15.60 -9.92
C HIS A 111 1.64 -14.43 -9.52
N PRO A 112 1.42 -14.15 -8.21
CA PRO A 112 0.69 -12.96 -7.75
C PRO A 112 1.28 -11.62 -8.22
N PHE A 113 2.44 -11.64 -8.88
CA PHE A 113 3.13 -10.45 -9.39
C PHE A 113 2.68 -10.01 -10.78
N VAL A 114 2.07 -10.91 -11.55
CA VAL A 114 1.58 -10.66 -12.92
C VAL A 114 0.52 -9.56 -12.95
N TYR A 115 -0.10 -9.36 -11.81
CA TYR A 115 -1.21 -8.48 -11.60
C TYR A 115 -0.84 -6.98 -11.47
N ASP A 116 0.42 -6.67 -11.18
CA ASP A 116 0.88 -5.31 -10.88
C ASP A 116 2.17 -5.04 -11.65
N ILE A 117 2.28 -3.93 -12.37
CA ILE A 117 3.50 -3.58 -13.13
C ILE A 117 4.59 -2.98 -12.21
N ARG A 118 4.21 -2.41 -11.06
CA ARG A 118 5.11 -1.65 -10.18
C ARG A 118 6.39 -2.40 -9.79
N VAL A 119 7.45 -1.67 -9.46
CA VAL A 119 8.68 -2.27 -8.91
C VAL A 119 8.41 -2.88 -7.53
N LEU A 120 9.10 -3.96 -7.16
CA LEU A 120 8.93 -4.63 -5.86
C LEU A 120 9.11 -3.67 -4.66
N SER A 121 10.02 -2.70 -4.76
CA SER A 121 10.21 -1.67 -3.74
C SER A 121 8.97 -0.77 -3.59
N SER A 122 8.37 -0.33 -4.69
CA SER A 122 7.11 0.42 -4.69
C SER A 122 5.97 -0.39 -4.08
N ARG A 123 5.85 -1.69 -4.41
CA ARG A 123 4.82 -2.56 -3.84
C ARG A 123 4.98 -2.75 -2.33
N LYS A 124 6.21 -2.85 -1.85
CA LYS A 124 6.50 -2.95 -0.41
C LYS A 124 6.14 -1.66 0.33
N LYS A 125 6.43 -0.50 -0.27
CA LYS A 125 6.10 0.82 0.30
C LYS A 125 4.59 1.07 0.30
N ASP A 126 3.94 0.79 -0.83
CA ASP A 126 2.53 1.08 -1.10
C ASP A 126 1.78 -0.23 -1.38
N SER A 127 1.57 -1.02 -0.33
CA SER A 127 0.98 -2.37 -0.40
C SER A 127 -0.51 -2.40 -0.77
N HIS A 128 -1.17 -1.25 -0.74
CA HIS A 128 -2.62 -1.19 -0.95
C HIS A 128 -3.02 -1.49 -2.41
N PRO A 129 -4.07 -2.30 -2.66
CA PRO A 129 -4.52 -2.66 -4.01
C PRO A 129 -4.86 -1.48 -4.91
N VAL A 130 -5.35 -0.37 -4.34
CA VAL A 130 -5.63 0.90 -5.07
C VAL A 130 -4.45 1.43 -5.86
N TYR A 131 -3.23 1.11 -5.45
CA TYR A 131 -2.02 1.59 -6.11
C TYR A 131 -1.46 0.62 -7.14
N ARG A 132 -2.08 -0.55 -7.26
CA ARG A 132 -1.74 -1.53 -8.27
C ARG A 132 -1.90 -0.90 -9.65
N ILE A 133 -0.87 -1.04 -10.47
CA ILE A 133 -0.98 -0.64 -11.88
C ILE A 133 -1.48 -1.86 -12.64
N PRO A 134 -2.74 -1.85 -13.12
CA PRO A 134 -3.26 -2.96 -13.91
C PRO A 134 -2.50 -3.06 -15.24
N ILE A 135 -2.24 -4.28 -15.69
CA ILE A 135 -1.78 -4.51 -17.07
C ILE A 135 -2.97 -4.28 -18.00
N ASP A 136 -2.72 -3.63 -19.13
CA ASP A 136 -3.74 -3.46 -20.17
C ASP A 136 -4.20 -4.85 -20.65
N PRO A 137 -5.52 -5.14 -20.69
CA PRO A 137 -6.03 -6.44 -21.13
C PRO A 137 -5.60 -6.82 -22.55
N ARG A 138 -5.26 -5.83 -23.40
CA ARG A 138 -4.71 -6.07 -24.75
C ARG A 138 -3.32 -6.69 -24.72
N VAL A 139 -2.55 -6.44 -23.67
CA VAL A 139 -1.18 -6.95 -23.51
C VAL A 139 -1.21 -8.31 -22.80
N TYR A 140 -2.05 -8.45 -21.77
CA TYR A 140 -2.08 -9.67 -20.99
C TYR A 140 -3.47 -9.96 -20.42
N THR A 141 -3.96 -11.16 -20.66
CA THR A 141 -5.15 -11.70 -20.01
C THR A 141 -4.72 -12.80 -19.03
N PRO A 142 -4.97 -12.64 -17.71
CA PRO A 142 -4.59 -13.65 -16.72
C PRO A 142 -5.33 -14.96 -16.97
N PRO A 143 -4.69 -16.12 -16.74
CA PRO A 143 -5.39 -17.39 -16.75
C PRO A 143 -6.43 -17.42 -15.62
N PRO A 144 -7.52 -18.20 -15.77
CA PRO A 144 -8.50 -18.38 -14.71
C PRO A 144 -7.84 -18.91 -13.43
N GLU A 145 -8.27 -18.42 -12.27
CA GLU A 145 -7.70 -18.82 -10.98
C GLU A 145 -8.04 -20.29 -10.66
N PRO A 146 -7.05 -21.10 -10.21
CA PRO A 146 -7.31 -22.48 -9.83
C PRO A 146 -8.14 -22.53 -8.53
N VAL A 147 -9.17 -23.39 -8.52
CA VAL A 147 -9.99 -23.63 -7.32
C VAL A 147 -9.17 -24.40 -6.28
N LEU A 148 -8.82 -23.75 -5.17
CA LEU A 148 -8.03 -24.37 -4.11
C LEU A 148 -8.88 -25.33 -3.25
N PRO A 149 -8.38 -26.53 -2.89
CA PRO A 149 -9.10 -27.48 -2.05
C PRO A 149 -9.26 -26.96 -0.61
N GLN A 150 -10.46 -27.15 -0.04
CA GLN A 150 -10.79 -26.69 1.31
C GLN A 150 -10.05 -27.50 2.38
N ARG A 151 -9.40 -26.82 3.35
CA ARG A 151 -8.67 -27.48 4.45
C ARG A 151 -9.62 -28.04 5.52
N ILE A 152 -9.45 -29.33 5.85
CA ILE A 152 -10.18 -30.05 6.92
C ILE A 152 -9.69 -29.58 8.30
N LYS A 153 -10.62 -29.19 9.19
CA LYS A 153 -10.32 -28.70 10.55
C LYS A 153 -10.03 -29.85 11.51
N ARG A 154 -8.91 -29.79 12.25
CA ARG A 154 -8.58 -30.77 13.31
C ARG A 154 -9.37 -30.52 14.60
N LYS A 155 -9.90 -31.59 15.20
CA LYS A 155 -10.61 -31.57 16.49
C LYS A 155 -9.63 -31.31 17.65
N LYS A 156 -10.01 -30.44 18.60
CA LYS A 156 -9.21 -30.09 19.78
C LYS A 156 -9.50 -31.05 20.94
N LYS A 157 -8.46 -31.45 21.69
CA LYS A 157 -8.57 -32.30 22.90
C LYS A 157 -9.01 -31.48 24.12
N ARG A 158 -9.72 -32.10 25.06
CA ARG A 158 -10.28 -31.48 26.29
C ARG A 158 -9.18 -31.25 27.35
N PRO A 159 -9.28 -30.19 28.18
CA PRO A 159 -8.30 -29.90 29.25
C PRO A 159 -8.56 -30.68 30.56
N ARG A 160 -7.53 -30.82 31.40
CA ARG A 160 -7.53 -31.49 32.72
C ARG A 160 -7.39 -30.48 33.88
N ARG A 161 -8.08 -30.79 35.00
CA ARG A 161 -8.05 -30.34 36.43
C ARG A 161 -7.93 -28.84 36.78
N PRO A 162 -8.57 -28.39 37.89
CA PRO A 162 -8.60 -26.98 38.30
C PRO A 162 -7.27 -26.52 38.90
N VAL A 163 -6.86 -25.30 38.57
CA VAL A 163 -5.61 -24.66 39.00
C VAL A 163 -5.97 -23.28 39.53
N VAL A 164 -5.34 -22.83 40.61
CA VAL A 164 -5.55 -21.49 41.19
C VAL A 164 -4.98 -20.43 40.24
N ARG A 165 -5.82 -19.48 39.85
CA ARG A 165 -5.54 -18.47 38.81
C ARG A 165 -5.68 -17.06 39.39
N TYR A 166 -4.85 -16.14 38.92
CA TYR A 166 -4.99 -14.71 39.15
C TYR A 166 -4.92 -13.96 37.83
N ASP A 167 -5.64 -12.84 37.79
CA ASP A 167 -5.75 -11.98 36.63
C ASP A 167 -4.58 -11.00 36.56
N VAL A 168 -3.97 -10.93 35.39
CA VAL A 168 -2.93 -9.95 35.04
C VAL A 168 -3.42 -9.17 33.84
N ILE A 169 -3.43 -7.83 33.98
CA ILE A 169 -3.78 -6.92 32.90
C ILE A 169 -2.49 -6.45 32.22
N THR A 170 -2.40 -6.64 30.92
CA THR A 170 -1.28 -6.13 30.11
C THR A 170 -1.43 -4.63 29.84
N SER A 171 -0.35 -3.96 29.41
CA SER A 171 -0.38 -2.54 29.01
C SER A 171 -1.37 -2.21 27.89
N LEU A 172 -1.75 -3.20 27.07
CA LEU A 172 -2.78 -3.07 26.04
C LEU A 172 -4.20 -3.42 26.54
N GLY A 173 -4.38 -3.60 27.85
CA GLY A 173 -5.66 -3.96 28.46
C GLY A 173 -6.08 -5.42 28.30
N TYR A 174 -5.22 -6.31 27.78
CA TYR A 174 -5.54 -7.75 27.77
C TYR A 174 -5.47 -8.32 29.18
N ARG A 175 -6.56 -8.90 29.67
CA ARG A 175 -6.61 -9.73 30.87
C ARG A 175 -6.12 -11.15 30.57
N LEU A 176 -5.25 -11.67 31.42
CA LEU A 176 -4.67 -13.01 31.29
C LEU A 176 -4.58 -13.67 32.65
N TRP A 177 -4.85 -14.97 32.68
CA TRP A 177 -4.73 -15.75 33.89
C TRP A 177 -3.31 -16.27 34.04
N ARG A 178 -2.71 -16.05 35.20
CA ARG A 178 -1.46 -16.66 35.63
C ARG A 178 -1.70 -17.54 36.85
N VAL A 179 -0.87 -18.54 37.02
CA VAL A 179 -0.96 -19.52 38.12
C VAL A 179 0.18 -19.28 39.10
N ARG A 180 -0.10 -19.29 40.41
CA ARG A 180 0.89 -18.96 41.44
C ARG A 180 2.01 -19.99 41.48
N GLY A 181 3.25 -19.50 41.48
CA GLY A 181 4.44 -20.36 41.55
C GLY A 181 4.80 -21.08 40.26
N TRP A 182 4.07 -20.87 39.16
CA TRP A 182 4.42 -21.44 37.86
C TRP A 182 5.13 -20.39 37.02
N GLU A 183 6.31 -20.72 36.51
CA GLU A 183 6.93 -19.94 35.45
C GLU A 183 6.01 -19.93 34.24
N GLN A 184 5.81 -18.75 33.65
CA GLN A 184 4.99 -18.61 32.46
C GLN A 184 5.63 -19.43 31.34
N PRO A 185 4.93 -20.44 30.78
CA PRO A 185 5.51 -21.20 29.68
C PRO A 185 5.84 -20.28 28.51
N ALA A 186 7.02 -20.48 27.91
CA ALA A 186 7.50 -19.64 26.81
C ALA A 186 6.47 -19.47 25.67
N TRP A 187 5.69 -20.51 25.38
CA TRP A 187 4.63 -20.45 24.35
C TRP A 187 3.52 -19.45 24.66
N VAL A 188 3.18 -19.22 25.93
CA VAL A 188 2.18 -18.21 26.36
C VAL A 188 2.74 -16.82 26.10
N SER A 189 3.99 -16.57 26.48
CA SER A 189 4.70 -15.31 26.21
C SER A 189 4.78 -15.02 24.72
N MET A 190 5.13 -16.03 23.92
CA MET A 190 5.12 -15.93 22.45
C MET A 190 3.73 -15.63 21.91
N MET A 191 2.68 -16.27 22.42
CA MET A 191 1.30 -16.00 22.03
C MET A 191 0.89 -14.55 22.35
N MET A 192 1.23 -14.03 23.54
CA MET A 192 0.98 -12.65 23.94
C MET A 192 1.70 -11.67 23.02
N ASN A 193 3.00 -11.86 22.82
CA ASN A 193 3.81 -11.04 21.93
C ASN A 193 3.26 -11.06 20.50
N LYS A 194 2.80 -12.22 20.02
CA LYS A 194 2.13 -12.35 18.73
C LYS A 194 0.84 -11.51 18.67
N ARG A 195 0.01 -11.52 19.71
CA ARG A 195 -1.23 -10.71 19.78
C ARG A 195 -0.93 -9.21 19.87
N ILE A 196 0.05 -8.81 20.69
CA ILE A 196 0.53 -7.43 20.81
C ILE A 196 0.98 -6.92 19.43
N ARG A 197 1.86 -7.68 18.75
CA ARG A 197 2.32 -7.34 17.40
C ARG A 197 1.18 -7.30 16.39
N GLN A 198 0.21 -8.21 16.47
CA GLN A 198 -0.98 -8.19 15.61
C GLN A 198 -1.85 -6.97 15.85
N HIS A 199 -2.02 -6.54 17.11
CA HIS A 199 -2.77 -5.35 17.45
C HIS A 199 -2.06 -4.09 16.96
N GLN A 200 -0.75 -3.97 17.24
CA GLN A 200 0.07 -2.88 16.73
C GLN A 200 0.00 -2.79 15.21
N LYS A 201 0.17 -3.92 14.51
CA LYS A 201 0.03 -3.99 13.05
C LYS A 201 -1.33 -3.51 12.54
N ARG A 202 -2.42 -3.69 13.30
CA ARG A 202 -3.75 -3.16 12.92
C ARG A 202 -3.82 -1.64 13.09
N LEU A 203 -3.26 -1.11 14.16
CA LEU A 203 -3.17 0.34 14.38
C LEU A 203 -2.30 0.99 13.32
N ASP A 204 -1.10 0.44 13.09
CA ASP A 204 -0.19 0.90 12.03
C ASP A 204 -0.89 0.87 10.68
N ARG A 205 -1.59 -0.23 10.34
CA ARG A 205 -2.34 -0.34 9.09
C ARG A 205 -3.46 0.70 8.98
N TYR A 206 -4.15 1.01 10.07
CA TYR A 206 -5.18 2.03 10.06
C TYR A 206 -4.58 3.42 9.79
N GLN A 207 -3.45 3.75 10.44
CA GLN A 207 -2.71 4.99 10.18
C GLN A 207 -2.22 5.05 8.73
N GLU A 208 -1.63 3.97 8.21
CA GLU A 208 -1.23 3.85 6.80
C GLU A 208 -2.41 4.17 5.86
N LEU A 209 -3.60 3.61 6.11
CA LEU A 209 -4.78 3.85 5.28
C LEU A 209 -5.23 5.32 5.32
N GLN A 210 -5.11 5.99 6.47
CA GLN A 210 -5.43 7.42 6.60
C GLN A 210 -4.45 8.27 5.78
N GLU A 211 -3.15 7.99 5.86
CA GLU A 211 -2.13 8.66 5.04
C GLU A 211 -2.39 8.43 3.55
N GLN A 212 -2.72 7.19 3.17
CA GLN A 212 -3.05 6.81 1.81
C GLN A 212 -4.27 7.55 1.27
N LEU A 213 -5.31 7.70 2.09
CA LEU A 213 -6.49 8.49 1.74
C LEU A 213 -6.12 9.96 1.51
N ALA A 214 -5.35 10.56 2.42
CA ALA A 214 -4.91 11.95 2.30
C ALA A 214 -4.14 12.20 0.98
N MET A 215 -3.25 11.27 0.62
CA MET A 215 -2.52 11.32 -0.65
C MET A 215 -3.43 11.20 -1.86
N VAL A 216 -4.36 10.25 -1.86
CA VAL A 216 -5.31 10.05 -2.98
C VAL A 216 -6.18 11.29 -3.17
N VAL A 217 -6.68 11.89 -2.09
CA VAL A 217 -7.49 13.12 -2.15
C VAL A 217 -6.69 14.29 -2.72
N LEU A 218 -5.43 14.46 -2.31
CA LEU A 218 -4.56 15.50 -2.83
C LEU A 218 -4.30 15.30 -4.33
N GLU A 219 -4.05 14.07 -4.75
CA GLU A 219 -3.88 13.74 -6.16
C GLU A 219 -5.16 13.99 -6.96
N GLN A 220 -6.32 13.55 -6.49
CA GLN A 220 -7.60 13.80 -7.18
C GLN A 220 -7.85 15.29 -7.39
N ARG A 221 -7.61 16.12 -6.36
CA ARG A 221 -7.70 17.59 -6.48
C ARG A 221 -6.75 18.14 -7.54
N MET A 222 -5.51 17.65 -7.56
CA MET A 222 -4.52 18.05 -8.55
C MET A 222 -4.94 17.62 -9.97
N MET A 223 -5.44 16.40 -10.14
CA MET A 223 -5.88 15.88 -11.45
C MET A 223 -7.07 16.66 -12.00
N SER A 224 -8.03 17.01 -11.13
CA SER A 224 -9.17 17.87 -11.45
C SER A 224 -8.72 19.25 -11.97
N GLN A 225 -7.73 19.88 -11.31
CA GLN A 225 -7.15 21.15 -11.79
C GLN A 225 -6.47 21.05 -13.15
N LEU A 226 -5.98 19.87 -13.53
CA LEU A 226 -5.35 19.64 -14.84
C LEU A 226 -6.35 19.29 -15.94
N GLY A 227 -7.64 19.11 -15.61
CA GLY A 227 -8.65 18.61 -16.54
C GLY A 227 -8.31 17.21 -17.06
N VAL A 228 -7.54 16.41 -16.32
CA VAL A 228 -7.27 15.02 -16.69
C VAL A 228 -8.49 14.20 -16.30
N PRO A 229 -9.09 13.41 -17.22
CA PRO A 229 -10.24 12.59 -16.90
C PRO A 229 -9.92 11.67 -15.73
N ASP A 230 -10.91 11.43 -14.89
CA ASP A 230 -10.74 10.76 -13.61
C ASP A 230 -10.54 9.24 -13.76
N GLU A 231 -9.43 8.81 -14.35
CA GLU A 231 -8.95 7.42 -14.23
C GLU A 231 -8.70 7.03 -12.76
N ALA A 232 -8.63 8.03 -11.88
CA ALA A 232 -8.46 7.88 -10.44
C ALA A 232 -9.76 7.94 -9.62
N LYS A 233 -10.95 8.00 -10.27
CA LYS A 233 -12.24 7.91 -9.56
C LYS A 233 -12.37 6.54 -8.88
N GLY A 234 -12.89 6.55 -7.65
CA GLY A 234 -13.15 5.33 -6.86
C GLY A 234 -11.97 4.81 -6.03
N PHE A 235 -10.75 5.35 -6.21
CA PHE A 235 -9.62 4.97 -5.36
C PHE A 235 -9.82 5.36 -3.89
N ASP A 236 -10.41 6.54 -3.65
CA ASP A 236 -10.75 7.00 -2.31
C ASP A 236 -11.87 6.17 -1.69
N GLU A 237 -12.84 5.74 -2.48
CA GLU A 237 -13.95 4.88 -2.03
C GLU A 237 -13.46 3.54 -1.50
N LEU A 238 -12.53 2.89 -2.21
CA LEU A 238 -11.92 1.63 -1.78
C LEU A 238 -11.19 1.78 -0.45
N ILE A 239 -10.40 2.85 -0.28
CA ILE A 239 -9.68 3.11 0.98
C ILE A 239 -10.66 3.43 2.11
N ARG A 240 -11.69 4.26 1.84
CA ARG A 240 -12.74 4.59 2.81
C ARG A 240 -13.52 3.35 3.25
N LYS A 241 -13.79 2.42 2.32
CA LYS A 241 -14.42 1.14 2.63
C LYS A 241 -13.53 0.31 3.55
N GLU A 242 -12.24 0.15 3.24
CA GLU A 242 -11.32 -0.59 4.14
C GLU A 242 -11.22 0.11 5.51
N LEU A 243 -11.12 1.44 5.56
CA LEU A 243 -11.10 2.20 6.83
C LEU A 243 -12.35 1.96 7.67
N LYS A 244 -13.55 1.95 7.06
CA LYS A 244 -14.81 1.65 7.74
C LYS A 244 -14.81 0.23 8.29
N GLU A 245 -14.40 -0.76 7.48
CA GLU A 245 -14.30 -2.16 7.91
C GLU A 245 -13.33 -2.32 9.10
N ARG A 246 -12.16 -1.66 9.05
CA ARG A 246 -11.18 -1.67 10.14
C ARG A 246 -11.70 -1.03 11.42
N LYS A 247 -12.38 0.11 11.30
CA LYS A 247 -13.00 0.81 12.43
C LYS A 247 -14.07 -0.05 13.09
N LEU A 248 -14.95 -0.69 12.31
CA LEU A 248 -15.96 -1.62 12.81
C LEU A 248 -15.34 -2.82 13.54
N LEU A 249 -14.26 -3.38 12.99
CA LEU A 249 -13.52 -4.46 13.66
C LEU A 249 -12.92 -4.00 15.00
N GLN A 250 -12.37 -2.79 15.06
CA GLN A 250 -11.83 -2.23 16.31
C GLN A 250 -12.93 -1.99 17.35
N GLU A 251 -14.06 -1.40 16.95
CA GLU A 251 -15.21 -1.17 17.83
C GLU A 251 -15.80 -2.49 18.34
N SER A 252 -15.94 -3.50 17.47
CA SER A 252 -16.42 -4.83 17.86
C SER A 252 -15.49 -5.49 18.88
N PHE A 253 -14.18 -5.31 18.72
CA PHE A 253 -13.17 -5.84 19.62
C PHE A 253 -13.24 -5.17 21.01
N LEU A 254 -13.37 -3.85 21.05
CA LEU A 254 -13.53 -3.09 22.30
C LEU A 254 -14.85 -3.43 23.00
N LYS A 255 -15.95 -3.55 22.24
CA LYS A 255 -17.25 -3.98 22.77
C LYS A 255 -17.17 -5.39 23.38
N ALA A 256 -16.51 -6.33 22.70
CA ALA A 256 -16.33 -7.69 23.21
C ALA A 256 -15.44 -7.72 24.47
N GLN A 257 -14.43 -6.85 24.56
CA GLN A 257 -13.65 -6.71 25.79
C GLN A 257 -14.48 -6.15 26.95
N LYS A 258 -15.28 -5.11 26.70
CA LYS A 258 -16.16 -4.51 27.71
C LYS A 258 -17.24 -5.47 28.21
N GLN A 259 -17.83 -6.26 27.32
CA GLN A 259 -18.82 -7.28 27.72
C GLN A 259 -18.18 -8.38 28.57
N LYS A 260 -16.95 -8.81 28.23
CA LYS A 260 -16.23 -9.80 29.04
C LYS A 260 -15.93 -9.27 30.45
N SER A 261 -15.46 -8.03 30.56
CA SER A 261 -15.20 -7.45 31.88
C SER A 261 -16.47 -7.32 32.72
N GLN A 262 -17.60 -6.95 32.11
CA GLN A 262 -18.89 -6.86 32.79
C GLN A 262 -19.42 -8.23 33.24
N ASN A 263 -19.25 -9.28 32.44
CA ASN A 263 -19.68 -10.63 32.82
C ASN A 263 -18.79 -11.19 33.95
N GLU A 264 -17.48 -10.95 33.89
CA GLU A 264 -16.55 -11.34 34.97
C GLU A 264 -16.90 -10.64 36.30
N GLU A 265 -17.29 -9.36 36.27
CA GLU A 265 -17.74 -8.62 37.47
C GLU A 265 -19.05 -9.18 38.04
N ARG A 266 -19.96 -9.66 37.18
CA ARG A 266 -21.19 -10.34 37.62
C ARG A 266 -20.91 -11.70 38.25
N ASP A 267 -19.99 -12.48 37.69
CA ASP A 267 -19.64 -13.80 38.22
C ASP A 267 -18.90 -13.73 39.57
N ILE A 268 -18.23 -12.62 39.89
CA ILE A 268 -17.56 -12.40 41.18
C ILE A 268 -18.55 -11.93 42.27
N SER A 269 -19.70 -11.37 41.90
CA SER A 269 -20.68 -10.83 42.84
C SER A 269 -21.76 -11.84 43.28
N VAL A 270 -21.70 -13.07 42.78
CA VAL A 270 -22.57 -14.21 43.15
C VAL A 270 -21.77 -15.19 44.01
#